data_AF-A0A7S3P8J0-F1
#
_entry.id   AF-A0A7S3P8J0-F1
#
_cell.length_a   1.000
_cell.length_b   1.000
_cell.length_c   1.000
_cell.angle_alpha   90.00
_cell.angle_beta   90.00
_cell.angle_gamma   90.00
#
_symmetry.space_group_name_H-M   'P 1'
#
loop_
_entity.id
_entity.type
_entity.pdbx_description
1 polymer ?
#
loop_
_entity_poly.entity_id
_entity_poly.type
_entity_poly.pdbx_seq_one_letter_code
_entity_poly.pdbx_strand_id
1 'polypeptide(L)'
;SPHGLRRPRIRGGNRSGGSNHISNKKLSKLLPLLGPPLIFLSLLWIGLQAGGPDNRMPMGVNDNRGSRLVVDPEEMMRREPPVMGRLRGKTIDTRQPPSVQKNHGAVEEIKGDTGDENAKLVENIPPNEKEDDKTPEEDDRVAPPPPPETPEETESNVDAIITPPKPKSEKTPKITTQQAAIVAAEVMTRSKSAPLPDKKVVSLYLEPRSALDESTRPLPPRRTSADLLERIDYLEIKSCADIPHRLPVNHLPDKDPFLPWIHDYFVSPDGHSVQFVAANKRRCETGEGKETVMAYLQAQVSLFQPLPVARVIPTSTNHSQKEEKAKNQYRLASPDDSDMIAAETRFQCRFHRNPGEEWITFSRFAFNYEYVIWRKRGNRPMFVEMGPDVDQVELSQLLFSCPIPDELKTAKSLGSASFWVDVIPIRTPTRKNSVLLSAHHTGPQYISQIRAFNSSKIYGKHHILPSPSDAGRWANLPVCLPNEPPPTSKPHLLTACTWASASYRRRGDEAFLFEDTAARLREWAYFHRLVGIDHIF
;
A
#
# COMPACT_ATOMS: atom_id res chain seq x y z
N SER A 1 70.28 -24.24 -20.72
CA SER A 1 71.07 -22.99 -20.69
C SER A 1 70.19 -21.83 -20.23
N PRO A 2 70.72 -20.91 -19.38
CA PRO A 2 69.96 -20.15 -18.40
C PRO A 2 70.04 -18.62 -18.58
N HIS A 3 69.53 -17.90 -17.56
CA HIS A 3 69.61 -16.44 -17.25
C HIS A 3 68.50 -15.57 -17.86
N GLY A 4 67.74 -14.77 -17.08
CA GLY A 4 68.17 -13.79 -16.07
C GLY A 4 68.38 -12.45 -16.79
N LEU A 5 67.74 -11.32 -16.48
CA LEU A 5 67.79 -10.56 -15.23
C LEU A 5 66.91 -9.29 -15.32
N ARG A 6 66.63 -8.72 -14.16
CA ARG A 6 65.88 -7.49 -13.87
C ARG A 6 66.69 -6.19 -14.11
N ARG A 7 65.95 -5.12 -14.47
CA ARG A 7 66.08 -3.67 -14.14
C ARG A 7 67.38 -2.91 -14.51
N PRO A 8 67.26 -1.58 -14.71
CA PRO A 8 67.59 -0.67 -13.61
C PRO A 8 66.58 0.47 -13.38
N ARG A 9 66.73 1.05 -12.19
CA ARG A 9 66.06 2.20 -11.57
C ARG A 9 67.10 3.35 -11.48
N ILE A 10 66.71 4.49 -10.87
CA ILE A 10 67.52 5.64 -10.36
C ILE A 10 67.60 6.79 -11.39
N ARG A 11 67.41 8.10 -11.12
CA ARG A 11 67.14 9.05 -9.99
C ARG A 11 66.53 10.29 -10.69
N GLY A 12 65.68 11.15 -10.12
CA GLY A 12 65.79 11.93 -8.88
C GLY A 12 65.62 13.43 -9.23
N GLY A 13 65.00 14.24 -8.37
CA GLY A 13 65.02 15.70 -8.54
C GLY A 13 63.82 16.47 -7.95
N ASN A 14 63.93 16.84 -6.67
CA ASN A 14 63.17 17.92 -6.03
C ASN A 14 63.44 19.27 -6.73
N ARG A 15 62.44 20.16 -6.82
CA ARG A 15 62.62 21.57 -6.42
C ARG A 15 61.30 22.33 -6.23
N SER A 16 61.30 23.04 -5.12
CA SER A 16 60.43 24.07 -4.58
C SER A 16 60.43 25.40 -5.35
N GLY A 17 59.35 26.17 -5.21
CA GLY A 17 59.43 27.59 -4.80
C GLY A 17 58.97 28.68 -5.77
N GLY A 18 58.17 29.63 -5.24
CA GLY A 18 58.07 31.05 -5.64
C GLY A 18 56.97 31.38 -6.65
N SER A 19 55.80 31.89 -6.26
CA SER A 19 55.50 33.29 -5.89
C SER A 19 55.97 34.33 -6.93
N ASN A 20 55.01 35.02 -7.56
CA ASN A 20 55.08 36.48 -7.72
C ASN A 20 53.71 37.11 -7.98
N HIS A 21 53.40 38.06 -7.10
CA HIS A 21 52.42 39.13 -7.23
C HIS A 21 52.74 40.07 -8.40
N ILE A 22 51.73 40.50 -9.15
CA ILE A 22 51.68 41.86 -9.72
C ILE A 22 50.29 42.44 -9.49
N SER A 23 50.26 43.59 -8.82
CA SER A 23 49.11 44.47 -8.61
C SER A 23 49.03 45.48 -9.74
N ASN A 24 47.83 45.91 -10.14
CA ASN A 24 47.63 47.30 -10.53
C ASN A 24 46.23 47.81 -10.14
N LYS A 25 46.22 49.05 -9.65
CA LYS A 25 45.12 49.79 -9.01
C LYS A 25 44.45 50.77 -9.99
N LYS A 26 43.15 51.01 -9.74
CA LYS A 26 42.37 52.28 -9.80
C LYS A 26 42.16 53.02 -11.13
N LEU A 27 40.88 53.29 -11.45
CA LEU A 27 40.18 54.61 -11.57
C LEU A 27 38.71 54.32 -12.01
N SER A 28 37.65 54.53 -11.22
CA SER A 28 36.92 55.75 -10.79
C SER A 28 35.81 56.27 -11.75
N LYS A 29 34.58 56.30 -11.21
CA LYS A 29 33.48 57.30 -11.38
C LYS A 29 32.66 57.36 -12.69
N LEU A 30 31.34 57.14 -12.58
CA LEU A 30 30.27 58.15 -12.73
C LEU A 30 28.85 57.51 -12.74
N LEU A 31 28.02 57.89 -11.76
CA LEU A 31 26.55 57.99 -11.82
C LEU A 31 26.21 59.41 -12.34
N PRO A 32 25.00 59.77 -12.84
CA PRO A 32 23.76 59.64 -12.03
C PRO A 32 22.38 59.59 -12.75
N LEU A 33 21.33 59.43 -11.92
CA LEU A 33 19.97 60.01 -12.02
C LEU A 33 19.01 59.59 -13.15
N LEU A 34 17.88 58.96 -12.79
CA LEU A 34 16.53 59.56 -12.86
C LEU A 34 15.47 58.58 -12.31
N GLY A 35 14.54 59.13 -11.51
CA GLY A 35 13.46 58.42 -10.82
C GLY A 35 12.22 58.12 -11.69
N PRO A 36 11.12 57.65 -11.07
CA PRO A 36 9.98 57.02 -11.74
C PRO A 36 8.86 58.02 -12.04
N PRO A 37 7.83 57.62 -12.82
CA PRO A 37 6.52 58.22 -12.65
C PRO A 37 5.40 57.21 -12.34
N LEU A 38 4.42 57.78 -11.64
CA LEU A 38 3.15 57.30 -11.13
C LEU A 38 2.05 57.24 -12.22
N ILE A 39 1.08 56.35 -11.98
CA ILE A 39 -0.39 56.48 -12.14
C ILE A 39 -0.96 56.96 -13.49
N PHE A 40 -1.86 56.16 -14.10
CA PHE A 40 -3.21 56.63 -14.53
C PHE A 40 -4.21 55.46 -14.65
N LEU A 41 -5.38 55.64 -14.03
CA LEU A 41 -6.64 54.93 -14.30
C LEU A 41 -7.07 55.12 -15.75
N SER A 42 -7.83 54.17 -16.32
CA SER A 42 -9.20 54.40 -16.84
C SER A 42 -9.82 53.15 -17.47
N LEU A 43 -11.08 52.91 -17.09
CA LEU A 43 -12.06 52.05 -17.73
C LEU A 43 -12.35 52.49 -19.18
N LEU A 44 -12.68 51.55 -20.07
CA LEU A 44 -13.89 51.71 -20.90
C LEU A 44 -14.39 50.38 -21.48
N TRP A 45 -15.70 50.22 -21.34
CA TRP A 45 -16.60 49.19 -21.84
C TRP A 45 -17.30 49.78 -23.07
N ILE A 46 -17.22 49.14 -24.24
CA ILE A 46 -18.17 49.32 -25.34
C ILE A 46 -18.32 47.98 -26.06
N GLY A 47 -19.52 47.41 -25.96
CA GLY A 47 -19.99 46.40 -26.91
C GLY A 47 -20.63 47.08 -28.12
N LEU A 48 -20.73 46.35 -29.23
CA LEU A 48 -21.82 46.54 -30.20
C LEU A 48 -22.08 45.25 -30.98
N GLN A 49 -23.36 44.90 -31.04
CA GLN A 49 -24.04 44.00 -32.00
C GLN A 49 -23.82 44.54 -33.44
N ALA A 50 -24.07 43.88 -34.57
CA ALA A 50 -25.09 42.92 -34.95
C ALA A 50 -24.75 42.37 -36.37
N GLY A 51 -25.41 41.28 -36.79
CA GLY A 51 -25.66 41.00 -38.22
C GLY A 51 -25.47 39.55 -38.67
N GLY A 52 -26.57 38.78 -38.74
CA GLY A 52 -26.68 37.60 -39.64
C GLY A 52 -26.99 38.03 -41.09
N PRO A 53 -27.54 37.18 -41.98
CA PRO A 53 -27.97 35.78 -41.83
C PRO A 53 -27.60 34.83 -43.02
N ASP A 54 -28.11 33.60 -42.93
CA ASP A 54 -28.47 32.65 -44.00
C ASP A 54 -27.41 32.01 -44.91
N ASN A 55 -27.27 30.68 -44.79
CA ASN A 55 -27.45 29.77 -45.93
C ASN A 55 -27.86 28.36 -45.48
N ARG A 56 -28.95 27.87 -46.07
CA ARG A 56 -29.55 26.54 -45.90
C ARG A 56 -29.08 25.57 -46.99
N MET A 57 -29.05 24.28 -46.59
CA MET A 57 -29.30 23.03 -47.35
C MET A 57 -28.16 22.44 -48.22
N PRO A 58 -28.18 21.12 -48.54
CA PRO A 58 -29.00 19.99 -48.03
C PRO A 58 -28.21 18.71 -47.64
N MET A 59 -28.98 17.72 -47.17
CA MET A 59 -28.63 16.36 -46.79
C MET A 59 -27.88 15.53 -47.84
N GLY A 60 -27.03 14.61 -47.36
CA GLY A 60 -26.60 13.42 -48.07
C GLY A 60 -26.73 12.19 -47.16
N VAL A 61 -27.77 11.39 -47.40
CA VAL A 61 -27.92 10.02 -46.91
C VAL A 61 -26.91 9.15 -47.65
N ASN A 62 -26.13 8.33 -46.92
CA ASN A 62 -25.40 7.24 -47.54
C ASN A 62 -25.41 6.01 -46.62
N ASP A 63 -26.14 4.99 -47.07
CA ASP A 63 -25.96 3.60 -46.68
C ASP A 63 -24.55 3.14 -47.06
N ASN A 64 -23.90 2.36 -46.20
CA ASN A 64 -23.03 1.31 -46.69
C ASN A 64 -22.90 0.13 -45.73
N ARG A 65 -23.16 -1.04 -46.30
CA ARG A 65 -22.96 -2.38 -45.76
C ARG A 65 -21.46 -2.60 -45.52
N GLY A 66 -21.13 -3.19 -44.37
CA GLY A 66 -19.81 -3.72 -44.06
C GLY A 66 -19.94 -5.05 -43.34
N SER A 67 -19.68 -6.13 -44.06
CA SER A 67 -19.72 -7.53 -43.64
C SER A 67 -18.84 -7.77 -42.40
N ARG A 68 -19.44 -8.32 -41.34
CA ARG A 68 -18.71 -8.75 -40.13
C ARG A 68 -18.30 -10.22 -40.29
N LEU A 69 -17.00 -10.45 -40.41
CA LEU A 69 -16.37 -11.76 -40.20
C LEU A 69 -16.55 -12.13 -38.73
N VAL A 70 -17.41 -13.11 -38.47
CA VAL A 70 -17.48 -13.81 -37.19
C VAL A 70 -16.32 -14.78 -37.17
N VAL A 71 -15.32 -14.53 -36.32
CA VAL A 71 -14.27 -15.50 -36.00
C VAL A 71 -14.68 -16.21 -34.71
N ASP A 72 -14.80 -17.52 -34.79
CA ASP A 72 -15.15 -18.42 -33.70
C ASP A 72 -14.03 -18.44 -32.63
N PRO A 73 -14.32 -18.11 -31.36
CA PRO A 73 -13.33 -18.12 -30.29
C PRO A 73 -12.71 -19.49 -29.97
N GLU A 74 -13.34 -20.61 -30.37
CA GLU A 74 -12.80 -21.95 -30.11
C GLU A 74 -11.60 -22.32 -31.00
N GLU A 75 -11.46 -21.70 -32.17
CA GLU A 75 -10.36 -21.98 -33.12
C GLU A 75 -9.00 -21.46 -32.63
N MET A 76 -9.00 -20.44 -31.75
CA MET A 76 -7.77 -19.78 -31.29
C MET A 76 -7.06 -20.53 -30.16
N MET A 77 -7.75 -21.44 -29.45
CA MET A 77 -7.17 -22.21 -28.33
C MET A 77 -6.56 -23.56 -28.76
N ARG A 78 -6.64 -23.95 -30.04
CA ARG A 78 -6.06 -25.20 -30.55
C ARG A 78 -4.68 -25.07 -31.20
N ARG A 79 -4.05 -23.89 -31.16
CA ARG A 79 -2.69 -23.72 -31.68
C ARG A 79 -1.67 -23.93 -30.57
N GLU A 80 -0.93 -25.04 -30.66
CA GLU A 80 0.25 -25.30 -29.83
C GLU A 80 1.27 -24.14 -29.95
N PRO A 81 1.96 -23.79 -28.85
CA PRO A 81 2.93 -22.70 -28.86
C PRO A 81 4.16 -23.04 -29.73
N PRO A 82 4.76 -22.04 -30.40
CA PRO A 82 5.98 -22.26 -31.16
C PRO A 82 7.14 -22.61 -30.22
N VAL A 83 7.83 -23.70 -30.57
CA VAL A 83 9.06 -24.17 -29.93
C VAL A 83 10.14 -23.08 -30.08
N MET A 84 10.49 -22.43 -28.98
CA MET A 84 11.63 -21.52 -28.89
C MET A 84 12.95 -22.30 -29.02
N GLY A 85 13.71 -21.99 -30.07
CA GLY A 85 15.00 -22.59 -30.37
C GLY A 85 16.05 -22.33 -29.29
N ARG A 86 16.68 -23.41 -28.82
CA ARG A 86 17.87 -23.39 -27.95
C ARG A 86 19.11 -22.92 -28.72
N LEU A 87 19.79 -21.91 -28.17
CA LEU A 87 21.18 -21.59 -28.53
C LEU A 87 22.10 -22.73 -28.06
N ARG A 88 22.99 -23.14 -28.98
CA ARG A 88 23.95 -24.24 -28.84
C ARG A 88 25.01 -23.96 -27.76
N GLY A 89 25.24 -24.94 -26.90
CA GLY A 89 26.38 -25.01 -26.00
C GLY A 89 26.72 -26.46 -25.66
N LYS A 90 27.76 -26.96 -26.34
CA LYS A 90 28.68 -28.08 -26.02
C LYS A 90 28.13 -29.46 -25.57
N THR A 91 28.52 -30.42 -26.41
CA THR A 91 28.57 -31.89 -26.36
C THR A 91 29.05 -32.49 -25.03
N ILE A 92 28.29 -33.42 -24.46
CA ILE A 92 28.77 -34.60 -23.70
C ILE A 92 27.79 -35.77 -23.95
N ASP A 93 28.37 -36.94 -24.20
CA ASP A 93 27.78 -38.25 -24.53
C ASP A 93 26.59 -38.72 -23.67
N THR A 94 25.59 -39.30 -24.33
CA THR A 94 24.56 -40.16 -23.73
C THR A 94 24.71 -41.61 -24.20
N ARG A 95 24.87 -42.53 -23.24
CA ARG A 95 24.58 -43.96 -23.43
C ARG A 95 23.12 -44.25 -23.05
N GLN A 96 22.41 -44.90 -23.97
CA GLN A 96 21.15 -45.67 -23.81
C GLN A 96 21.27 -46.77 -22.74
N PRO A 97 20.17 -47.40 -22.21
CA PRO A 97 19.11 -48.13 -22.98
C PRO A 97 17.72 -48.21 -22.25
N PRO A 98 16.84 -49.22 -22.47
CA PRO A 98 15.99 -49.42 -23.65
C PRO A 98 14.47 -49.54 -23.34
N SER A 99 13.73 -49.60 -24.44
CA SER A 99 12.32 -49.94 -24.67
C SER A 99 11.66 -51.04 -23.82
N VAL A 100 10.36 -50.86 -23.49
CA VAL A 100 9.36 -51.95 -23.38
C VAL A 100 8.00 -51.49 -23.92
N GLN A 101 7.27 -52.46 -24.48
CA GLN A 101 6.16 -52.40 -25.43
C GLN A 101 4.78 -52.02 -24.85
N LYS A 102 3.93 -51.64 -25.81
CA LYS A 102 2.47 -51.52 -25.82
C LYS A 102 1.73 -52.62 -25.04
N ASN A 103 0.54 -52.27 -24.52
CA ASN A 103 -0.68 -53.03 -24.82
C ASN A 103 -1.96 -52.18 -24.65
N HIS A 104 -2.88 -52.41 -25.60
CA HIS A 104 -4.26 -51.94 -25.63
C HIS A 104 -5.14 -52.71 -24.65
N GLY A 105 -6.25 -52.10 -24.21
CA GLY A 105 -7.35 -52.80 -23.58
C GLY A 105 -8.48 -51.83 -23.21
N ALA A 106 -9.67 -52.08 -23.76
CA ALA A 106 -10.82 -51.19 -23.78
C ALA A 106 -11.74 -51.35 -22.55
N VAL A 107 -12.50 -50.28 -22.30
CA VAL A 107 -13.94 -50.19 -21.98
C VAL A 107 -14.60 -51.42 -21.32
N GLU A 108 -15.14 -51.23 -20.11
CA GLU A 108 -16.51 -51.66 -19.80
C GLU A 108 -17.14 -50.83 -18.68
N GLU A 109 -18.42 -50.55 -18.88
CA GLU A 109 -19.33 -49.73 -18.11
C GLU A 109 -20.17 -50.66 -17.22
N ILE A 110 -20.22 -50.44 -15.90
CA ILE A 110 -21.22 -51.09 -15.03
C ILE A 110 -21.81 -50.05 -14.07
N LYS A 111 -23.10 -49.78 -14.27
CA LYS A 111 -24.03 -49.21 -13.29
C LYS A 111 -24.31 -50.25 -12.20
N GLY A 112 -24.40 -49.82 -10.94
CA GLY A 112 -24.86 -50.66 -9.85
C GLY A 112 -25.23 -49.82 -8.64
N ASP A 113 -26.49 -49.96 -8.25
CA ASP A 113 -27.27 -49.13 -7.34
C ASP A 113 -27.27 -49.71 -5.91
N THR A 114 -27.80 -48.93 -4.96
CA THR A 114 -28.38 -49.32 -3.65
C THR A 114 -27.50 -49.81 -2.49
N GLY A 115 -27.83 -49.33 -1.29
CA GLY A 115 -27.76 -50.14 -0.07
C GLY A 115 -27.28 -49.43 1.20
N ASP A 116 -28.23 -48.83 1.94
CA ASP A 116 -28.11 -48.59 3.39
C ASP A 116 -27.79 -49.89 4.14
N GLU A 117 -26.97 -49.84 5.19
CA GLU A 117 -27.37 -50.28 6.54
C GLU A 117 -26.27 -50.08 7.61
N ASN A 118 -26.76 -49.81 8.82
CA ASN A 118 -26.06 -49.62 10.08
C ASN A 118 -25.22 -50.83 10.51
N ALA A 119 -24.04 -50.59 11.11
CA ALA A 119 -23.53 -51.47 12.16
C ALA A 119 -22.58 -50.75 13.12
N LYS A 120 -22.93 -50.83 14.42
CA LYS A 120 -22.11 -50.52 15.59
C LYS A 120 -20.89 -51.46 15.65
N LEU A 121 -19.71 -50.92 15.96
CA LEU A 121 -18.59 -51.62 16.61
C LEU A 121 -17.85 -50.57 17.47
N VAL A 122 -17.99 -50.58 18.79
CA VAL A 122 -17.28 -51.39 19.80
C VAL A 122 -15.77 -51.19 19.75
N GLU A 123 -15.29 -50.67 20.89
CA GLU A 123 -13.90 -50.47 21.31
C GLU A 123 -12.97 -51.62 20.95
N ASN A 124 -11.75 -51.28 20.52
CA ASN A 124 -10.57 -52.07 20.82
C ASN A 124 -9.34 -51.17 20.87
N ILE A 125 -8.86 -50.96 22.09
CA ILE A 125 -7.56 -50.38 22.44
C ILE A 125 -6.49 -51.47 22.22
N PRO A 126 -5.41 -51.22 21.47
CA PRO A 126 -4.20 -52.02 21.57
C PRO A 126 -3.20 -51.39 22.57
N PRO A 127 -2.41 -52.22 23.27
CA PRO A 127 -1.58 -51.79 24.39
C PRO A 127 -0.19 -51.30 23.99
N ASN A 128 0.41 -50.55 24.92
CA ASN A 128 1.83 -50.22 25.06
C ASN A 128 2.80 -51.23 24.43
N GLU A 129 3.60 -50.75 23.48
CA GLU A 129 4.91 -51.32 23.18
C GLU A 129 6.02 -50.51 23.85
N LYS A 130 6.98 -51.26 24.35
CA LYS A 130 8.03 -50.88 25.29
C LYS A 130 9.13 -50.10 24.58
N GLU A 131 9.67 -49.13 25.31
CA GLU A 131 10.92 -48.44 25.01
C GLU A 131 12.07 -49.45 24.97
N ASP A 132 12.72 -49.55 23.80
CA ASP A 132 14.06 -50.12 23.68
C ASP A 132 15.08 -48.98 23.57
N ASP A 133 15.87 -48.88 24.62
CA ASP A 133 17.03 -48.05 24.82
C ASP A 133 18.16 -48.47 23.86
N LYS A 134 18.52 -47.57 22.93
CA LYS A 134 19.76 -47.65 22.15
C LYS A 134 20.34 -46.25 21.95
N THR A 135 21.27 -45.90 22.84
CA THR A 135 22.32 -44.89 22.64
C THR A 135 23.13 -45.15 21.37
N PRO A 136 23.33 -44.15 20.49
CA PRO A 136 24.43 -44.14 19.55
C PRO A 136 25.64 -43.40 20.11
N GLU A 137 26.80 -43.97 19.80
CA GLU A 137 28.16 -43.55 20.12
C GLU A 137 28.46 -42.07 19.82
N GLU A 138 29.23 -41.45 20.72
CA GLU A 138 29.88 -40.15 20.57
C GLU A 138 30.87 -40.20 19.40
N ASP A 139 30.68 -39.31 18.43
CA ASP A 139 31.61 -39.07 17.33
C ASP A 139 32.35 -37.75 17.63
N ASP A 140 33.65 -37.87 17.91
CA ASP A 140 34.59 -36.81 18.24
C ASP A 140 34.58 -35.69 17.18
N ARG A 141 33.95 -34.55 17.52
CA ARG A 141 34.10 -33.30 16.75
C ARG A 141 34.85 -32.26 17.57
N VAL A 142 36.11 -32.11 17.17
CA VAL A 142 37.04 -31.03 17.47
C VAL A 142 36.32 -29.67 17.52
N ALA A 143 36.37 -29.03 18.69
CA ALA A 143 35.84 -27.69 18.91
C ALA A 143 36.61 -26.65 18.06
N PRO A 144 35.92 -25.67 17.43
CA PRO A 144 36.57 -24.54 16.81
C PRO A 144 37.21 -23.61 17.88
N PRO A 145 38.35 -22.97 17.58
CA PRO A 145 39.04 -22.12 18.54
C PRO A 145 38.22 -20.87 18.89
N PRO A 146 38.36 -20.35 20.12
CA PRO A 146 37.65 -19.15 20.56
C PRO A 146 38.09 -17.92 19.74
N PRO A 147 37.18 -16.95 19.52
CA PRO A 147 37.53 -15.70 18.85
C PRO A 147 38.55 -14.90 19.67
N PRO A 148 39.45 -14.14 19.01
CA PRO A 148 40.50 -13.41 19.69
C PRO A 148 39.92 -12.30 20.59
N GLU A 149 40.48 -12.24 21.80
CA GLU A 149 40.22 -11.22 22.82
C GLU A 149 40.45 -9.82 22.26
N THR A 150 39.45 -8.95 22.42
CA THR A 150 39.57 -7.51 22.24
C THR A 150 40.48 -6.93 23.32
N PRO A 151 41.51 -6.13 22.96
CA PRO A 151 42.39 -5.54 23.95
C PRO A 151 41.70 -4.42 24.74
N GLU A 152 42.06 -4.39 26.03
CA GLU A 152 41.69 -3.45 27.07
C GLU A 152 41.83 -1.97 26.66
N GLU A 153 40.89 -1.18 27.17
CA GLU A 153 40.89 0.27 27.15
C GLU A 153 42.06 0.82 27.98
N THR A 154 43.02 1.46 27.32
CA THR A 154 43.93 2.42 27.97
C THR A 154 43.32 3.81 27.94
N GLU A 155 43.03 4.34 29.13
CA GLU A 155 42.77 5.75 29.38
C GLU A 155 43.98 6.61 28.98
N SER A 156 43.77 7.64 28.15
CA SER A 156 44.65 8.80 28.12
C SER A 156 43.96 10.06 27.59
N ASN A 157 43.82 11.04 28.48
CA ASN A 157 43.94 12.49 28.33
C ASN A 157 43.44 13.22 27.07
N VAL A 158 42.39 14.03 27.28
CA VAL A 158 42.32 15.50 27.10
C VAL A 158 43.23 16.12 26.02
N ASP A 159 42.65 16.58 24.90
CA ASP A 159 42.70 18.00 24.47
C ASP A 159 41.98 18.28 23.12
N ALA A 160 41.50 19.53 23.00
CA ALA A 160 41.12 20.27 21.79
C ALA A 160 39.81 19.93 21.03
N ILE A 161 38.73 20.63 21.44
CA ILE A 161 37.52 20.85 20.64
C ILE A 161 37.85 21.79 19.47
N ILE A 162 37.90 21.27 18.25
CA ILE A 162 37.86 22.06 17.01
C ILE A 162 36.40 22.15 16.56
N THR A 163 35.80 23.33 16.71
CA THR A 163 34.47 23.67 16.18
C THR A 163 34.44 23.62 14.64
N PRO A 164 33.45 22.96 14.01
CA PRO A 164 33.27 23.01 12.56
C PRO A 164 32.72 24.37 12.09
N PRO A 165 33.06 24.82 10.87
CA PRO A 165 32.61 26.10 10.34
C PRO A 165 31.11 26.07 10.00
N LYS A 166 30.41 27.13 10.40
CA LYS A 166 29.00 27.41 10.08
C LYS A 166 28.72 27.25 8.57
N PRO A 167 27.67 26.50 8.18
CA PRO A 167 27.20 26.52 6.81
C PRO A 167 26.55 27.88 6.48
N LYS A 168 26.89 28.40 5.29
CA LYS A 168 26.35 29.65 4.74
C LYS A 168 24.87 29.44 4.38
N SER A 169 24.03 30.34 4.86
CA SER A 169 22.59 30.36 4.61
C SER A 169 22.28 30.58 3.12
N GLU A 170 21.74 29.57 2.47
CA GLU A 170 21.17 29.67 1.13
C GLU A 170 19.69 30.10 1.24
N LYS A 171 19.33 31.17 0.53
CA LYS A 171 18.00 31.79 0.60
C LYS A 171 16.98 30.94 -0.15
N THR A 172 16.16 30.21 0.59
CA THR A 172 14.95 29.55 0.08
C THR A 172 13.89 30.60 -0.27
N PRO A 173 13.18 30.48 -1.40
CA PRO A 173 12.10 31.41 -1.76
C PRO A 173 10.96 31.33 -0.74
N LYS A 174 10.58 32.49 -0.20
CA LYS A 174 9.47 32.67 0.72
C LYS A 174 8.15 32.40 -0.01
N ILE A 175 7.61 31.20 0.16
CA ILE A 175 6.17 30.97 -0.02
C ILE A 175 5.48 31.66 1.15
N THR A 176 4.57 32.57 0.85
CA THR A 176 3.93 33.47 1.82
C THR A 176 3.12 32.66 2.83
N THR A 177 3.58 32.67 4.09
CA THR A 177 2.98 32.03 5.27
C THR A 177 1.49 32.38 5.48
N GLN A 178 0.99 33.43 4.83
CA GLN A 178 -0.42 33.84 4.89
C GLN A 178 -1.37 32.89 4.16
N GLN A 179 -0.98 32.25 3.04
CA GLN A 179 -1.92 31.42 2.28
C GLN A 179 -2.22 30.07 2.96
N ALA A 180 -1.21 29.48 3.62
CA ALA A 180 -1.39 28.25 4.40
C ALA A 180 -2.07 28.50 5.76
N ALA A 181 -1.85 29.67 6.36
CA ALA A 181 -2.51 30.06 7.60
C ALA A 181 -4.00 30.36 7.42
N ILE A 182 -4.43 30.89 6.27
CA ILE A 182 -5.85 31.17 6.02
C ILE A 182 -6.64 29.86 5.86
N VAL A 183 -6.12 28.87 5.13
CA VAL A 183 -6.79 27.56 4.99
C VAL A 183 -6.80 26.78 6.31
N ALA A 184 -5.74 26.87 7.12
CA ALA A 184 -5.70 26.21 8.43
C ALA A 184 -6.55 26.92 9.51
N ALA A 185 -6.66 28.25 9.47
CA ALA A 185 -7.45 29.03 10.44
C ALA A 185 -8.96 28.94 10.21
N GLU A 186 -9.41 28.72 8.97
CA GLU A 186 -10.82 28.50 8.64
C GLU A 186 -11.30 27.10 9.07
N VAL A 187 -10.38 26.12 9.17
CA VAL A 187 -10.67 24.75 9.62
C VAL A 187 -10.71 24.64 11.16
N MET A 188 -10.08 25.55 11.91
CA MET A 188 -9.95 25.43 13.37
C MET A 188 -10.93 26.26 14.21
N THR A 189 -11.80 27.08 13.59
CA THR A 189 -12.78 27.90 14.33
C THR A 189 -14.23 27.47 14.07
N ARG A 190 -14.63 26.27 14.51
CA ARG A 190 -16.04 25.85 14.68
C ARG A 190 -16.10 24.54 15.49
N SER A 191 -17.04 24.27 16.40
CA SER A 191 -18.09 25.04 17.05
C SER A 191 -18.86 24.05 17.93
N LYS A 192 -19.13 24.40 19.20
CA LYS A 192 -20.18 23.77 20.02
C LYS A 192 -21.57 24.26 19.56
N SER A 193 -21.92 24.09 18.29
CA SER A 193 -23.24 24.45 17.75
C SER A 193 -24.23 23.32 17.97
N ALA A 194 -25.48 23.68 18.23
CA ALA A 194 -26.62 22.77 18.34
C ALA A 194 -26.68 21.76 17.18
N PRO A 195 -27.18 20.53 17.41
CA PRO A 195 -27.16 19.45 16.43
C PRO A 195 -28.00 19.85 15.22
N LEU A 196 -27.31 20.15 14.11
CA LEU A 196 -27.94 20.25 12.80
C LEU A 196 -28.58 18.89 12.46
N PRO A 197 -29.76 18.86 11.82
CA PRO A 197 -30.42 17.62 11.40
C PRO A 197 -29.45 16.77 10.57
N ASP A 198 -29.47 15.45 10.83
CA ASP A 198 -28.56 14.34 10.47
C ASP A 198 -27.97 14.34 9.04
N LYS A 199 -27.32 15.42 8.64
CA LYS A 199 -26.59 15.46 7.40
C LYS A 199 -25.29 14.68 7.61
N LYS A 200 -25.22 13.50 7.00
CA LYS A 200 -24.00 12.70 6.93
C LYS A 200 -22.94 13.52 6.18
N VAL A 201 -21.96 14.02 6.93
CA VAL A 201 -20.80 14.76 6.42
C VAL A 201 -19.62 13.78 6.41
N VAL A 202 -18.85 13.78 5.32
CA VAL A 202 -17.60 13.03 5.28
C VAL A 202 -16.66 13.62 6.32
N SER A 203 -16.18 12.79 7.24
CA SER A 203 -15.36 13.25 8.36
C SER A 203 -14.17 12.35 8.56
N LEU A 204 -13.05 12.93 8.98
CA LEU A 204 -11.95 12.23 9.60
C LEU A 204 -12.07 12.31 11.11
N TYR A 205 -11.88 11.18 11.77
CA TYR A 205 -11.64 11.11 13.20
C TYR A 205 -10.20 10.68 13.38
N LEU A 206 -9.37 11.62 13.82
CA LEU A 206 -7.94 11.40 14.04
C LEU A 206 -7.75 10.90 15.45
N GLU A 207 -7.05 9.79 15.58
CA GLU A 207 -6.70 9.23 16.87
C GLU A 207 -5.18 9.37 17.10
N PRO A 208 -4.77 9.94 18.25
CA PRO A 208 -3.37 10.21 18.51
C PRO A 208 -2.56 8.91 18.58
N ARG A 209 -1.31 8.94 18.11
CA ARG A 209 -0.41 7.79 18.17
C ARG A 209 -0.23 7.24 19.59
N SER A 210 -0.26 8.11 20.60
CA SER A 210 -0.14 7.74 22.02
C SER A 210 -1.28 6.85 22.52
N ALA A 211 -2.40 6.72 21.78
CA ALA A 211 -3.48 5.81 22.13
C ALA A 211 -3.10 4.32 21.96
N LEU A 212 -2.01 4.02 21.24
CA LEU A 212 -1.45 2.68 21.10
C LEU A 212 -0.15 2.58 21.89
N ASP A 213 -0.16 1.84 23.00
CA ASP A 213 1.07 1.47 23.70
C ASP A 213 1.78 0.32 22.97
N GLU A 214 2.82 0.69 22.21
CA GLU A 214 3.64 -0.28 21.47
C GLU A 214 4.71 -0.96 22.34
N SER A 215 4.90 -0.56 23.61
CA SER A 215 6.00 -1.05 24.46
C SER A 215 5.66 -2.34 25.21
N THR A 216 4.38 -2.58 25.47
CA THR A 216 3.90 -3.71 26.28
C THR A 216 3.49 -4.90 25.42
N ARG A 217 3.82 -6.12 25.89
CA ARG A 217 3.47 -7.40 25.24
C ARG A 217 2.94 -8.37 26.29
N PRO A 218 1.77 -9.02 26.08
CA PRO A 218 0.84 -8.84 24.96
C PRO A 218 0.28 -7.42 24.90
N LEU A 219 -0.20 -7.00 23.71
CA LEU A 219 -0.77 -5.66 23.54
C LEU A 219 -1.94 -5.43 24.50
N PRO A 220 -1.93 -4.33 25.28
CA PRO A 220 -3.01 -4.03 26.21
C PRO A 220 -4.30 -3.72 25.43
N PRO A 221 -5.47 -3.92 26.05
CA PRO A 221 -6.72 -3.46 25.49
C PRO A 221 -6.66 -1.96 25.19
N ARG A 222 -7.19 -1.56 24.03
CA ARG A 222 -7.21 -0.15 23.63
C ARG A 222 -8.16 0.63 24.53
N ARG A 223 -7.71 1.79 25.01
CA ARG A 223 -8.47 2.70 25.89
C ARG A 223 -9.01 3.93 25.17
N THR A 224 -9.00 3.91 23.84
CA THR A 224 -9.51 5.02 23.04
C THR A 224 -11.02 5.16 23.26
N SER A 225 -11.48 6.41 23.40
CA SER A 225 -12.88 6.79 23.44
C SER A 225 -13.14 7.89 22.41
N ALA A 226 -14.41 8.08 22.04
CA ALA A 226 -14.82 9.16 21.14
C ALA A 226 -14.31 10.56 21.56
N ASP A 227 -14.18 10.82 22.88
CA ASP A 227 -13.74 12.11 23.42
C ASP A 227 -12.26 12.43 23.13
N LEU A 228 -11.45 11.40 22.82
CA LEU A 228 -10.04 11.54 22.48
C LEU A 228 -9.80 11.75 20.98
N LEU A 229 -10.85 11.68 20.16
CA LEU A 229 -10.75 11.79 18.70
C LEU A 229 -10.85 13.25 18.27
N GLU A 230 -9.90 13.70 17.46
CA GLU A 230 -10.01 14.99 16.77
C GLU A 230 -10.82 14.81 15.49
N ARG A 231 -11.92 15.56 15.34
CA ARG A 231 -12.80 15.48 14.17
C ARG A 231 -12.50 16.58 13.16
N ILE A 232 -12.39 16.22 11.89
CA ILE A 232 -12.26 17.14 10.76
C ILE A 232 -13.38 16.83 9.76
N ASP A 233 -14.13 17.85 9.35
CA ASP A 233 -15.29 17.71 8.47
C ASP A 233 -15.01 18.25 7.07
N TYR A 234 -15.44 17.51 6.05
CA TYR A 234 -15.35 17.86 4.63
C TYR A 234 -16.75 18.15 4.07
N LEU A 235 -17.20 19.39 4.28
CA LEU A 235 -18.57 19.84 3.96
C LEU A 235 -18.85 19.94 2.45
N GLU A 236 -17.78 19.97 1.66
CA GLU A 236 -17.79 20.05 0.20
C GLU A 236 -18.11 18.73 -0.48
N ILE A 237 -18.00 17.59 0.21
CA ILE A 237 -18.35 16.27 -0.32
C ILE A 237 -19.80 15.98 0.05
N LYS A 238 -20.72 16.19 -0.90
CA LYS A 238 -22.16 16.02 -0.68
C LYS A 238 -22.73 14.79 -1.37
N SER A 239 -22.05 14.30 -2.40
CA SER A 239 -22.50 13.22 -3.26
C SER A 239 -21.32 12.37 -3.75
N CYS A 240 -21.60 11.20 -4.32
CA CYS A 240 -20.55 10.37 -4.91
C CYS A 240 -19.85 11.04 -6.09
N ALA A 241 -20.54 11.95 -6.80
CA ALA A 241 -19.96 12.71 -7.91
C ALA A 241 -18.88 13.69 -7.46
N ASP A 242 -18.86 14.09 -6.17
CA ASP A 242 -17.86 14.98 -5.62
C ASP A 242 -16.54 14.26 -5.30
N ILE A 243 -16.57 12.94 -5.05
CA ILE A 243 -15.42 12.17 -4.52
C ILE A 243 -14.15 12.33 -5.35
N PRO A 244 -14.14 12.12 -6.69
CA PRO A 244 -12.90 12.07 -7.46
C PRO A 244 -12.13 13.39 -7.48
N HIS A 245 -12.79 14.51 -7.16
CA HIS A 245 -12.21 15.85 -7.24
C HIS A 245 -12.07 16.53 -5.89
N ARG A 246 -12.81 16.08 -4.87
CA ARG A 246 -12.89 16.76 -3.57
C ARG A 246 -12.37 15.96 -2.40
N LEU A 247 -11.97 14.70 -2.59
CA LEU A 247 -11.21 14.02 -1.56
C LEU A 247 -9.92 14.81 -1.25
N PRO A 248 -9.61 15.06 0.02
CA PRO A 248 -8.49 15.89 0.46
C PRO A 248 -7.16 15.14 0.36
N VAL A 249 -6.88 14.55 -0.81
CA VAL A 249 -5.72 13.70 -1.04
C VAL A 249 -4.45 14.45 -0.65
N ASN A 250 -4.19 15.63 -1.20
CA ASN A 250 -2.90 16.30 -0.96
C ASN A 250 -2.73 16.92 0.44
N HIS A 251 -3.79 16.95 1.26
CA HIS A 251 -3.83 17.72 2.50
C HIS A 251 -4.30 16.92 3.71
N LEU A 252 -4.05 15.61 3.72
CA LEU A 252 -4.32 14.82 4.91
C LEU A 252 -3.42 15.24 6.08
N PRO A 253 -4.01 15.44 7.27
CA PRO A 253 -3.27 15.84 8.45
C PRO A 253 -2.33 14.73 8.92
N ASP A 254 -1.08 15.08 9.20
CA ASP A 254 -0.05 14.16 9.67
C ASP A 254 -0.19 13.77 11.15
N LYS A 255 -1.37 13.90 11.74
CA LYS A 255 -1.60 13.64 13.17
C LYS A 255 -1.91 12.19 13.49
N ASP A 256 -2.27 11.40 12.48
CA ASP A 256 -2.67 10.01 12.65
C ASP A 256 -2.08 9.12 11.56
N PRO A 257 -0.95 8.43 11.84
CA PRO A 257 -0.24 7.65 10.83
C PRO A 257 -0.89 6.28 10.57
N PHE A 258 -2.02 5.96 11.21
CA PHE A 258 -2.79 4.74 10.93
C PHE A 258 -3.94 4.95 9.96
N LEU A 259 -4.33 6.21 9.68
CA LEU A 259 -5.37 6.45 8.70
C LEU A 259 -4.85 6.15 7.28
N PRO A 260 -5.60 5.38 6.47
CA PRO A 260 -5.21 5.14 5.10
C PRO A 260 -5.32 6.45 4.32
N TRP A 261 -4.30 6.74 3.53
CA TRP A 261 -4.32 7.88 2.63
C TRP A 261 -5.15 7.55 1.39
N ILE A 262 -6.47 7.65 1.49
CA ILE A 262 -7.40 7.29 0.40
C ILE A 262 -7.28 8.31 -0.73
N HIS A 263 -6.90 7.83 -1.91
CA HIS A 263 -6.89 8.59 -3.17
C HIS A 263 -8.24 8.53 -3.86
N ASP A 264 -8.84 7.34 -3.88
CA ASP A 264 -10.11 7.08 -4.55
C ASP A 264 -10.77 5.81 -4.00
N TYR A 265 -12.06 5.67 -4.27
CA TYR A 265 -12.78 4.42 -4.06
C TYR A 265 -14.00 4.33 -4.97
N PHE A 266 -14.36 3.10 -5.33
CA PHE A 266 -15.47 2.83 -6.23
C PHE A 266 -16.13 1.50 -5.90
N VAL A 267 -17.41 1.37 -6.25
CA VAL A 267 -18.12 0.09 -6.12
C VAL A 267 -17.64 -0.85 -7.22
N SER A 268 -17.41 -2.13 -6.89
CA SER A 268 -17.07 -3.14 -7.88
C SER A 268 -18.21 -3.31 -8.91
N PRO A 269 -17.92 -3.77 -10.15
CA PRO A 269 -18.94 -3.90 -11.21
C PRO A 269 -20.15 -4.76 -10.82
N ASP A 270 -19.92 -5.76 -9.99
CA ASP A 270 -20.93 -6.68 -9.46
C ASP A 270 -21.74 -6.10 -8.29
N GLY A 271 -21.40 -4.90 -7.80
CA GLY A 271 -22.04 -4.27 -6.65
C GLY A 271 -21.76 -4.97 -5.31
N HIS A 272 -20.79 -5.90 -5.25
CA HIS A 272 -20.55 -6.71 -4.06
C HIS A 272 -19.51 -6.14 -3.10
N SER A 273 -18.71 -5.16 -3.52
CA SER A 273 -17.67 -4.57 -2.67
C SER A 273 -17.41 -3.11 -3.02
N VAL A 274 -16.87 -2.36 -2.06
CA VAL A 274 -16.26 -1.06 -2.30
C VAL A 274 -14.76 -1.23 -2.37
N GLN A 275 -14.15 -0.93 -3.51
CA GLN A 275 -12.73 -1.00 -3.77
C GLN A 275 -12.08 0.33 -3.39
N PHE A 276 -11.04 0.28 -2.56
CA PHE A 276 -10.30 1.45 -2.11
C PHE A 276 -8.89 1.44 -2.69
N VAL A 277 -8.46 2.63 -3.12
CA VAL A 277 -7.09 2.92 -3.53
C VAL A 277 -6.52 3.93 -2.57
N ALA A 278 -5.56 3.50 -1.76
CA ALA A 278 -4.85 4.34 -0.81
C ALA A 278 -3.34 4.32 -1.07
N ALA A 279 -2.59 5.25 -0.47
CA ALA A 279 -1.14 5.27 -0.55
C ALA A 279 -0.44 5.13 0.79
N ASN A 280 0.80 4.64 0.72
CA ASN A 280 1.76 4.64 1.79
C ASN A 280 2.51 5.98 1.81
N LYS A 281 2.05 6.92 2.62
CA LYS A 281 2.71 8.23 2.77
C LYS A 281 4.18 8.10 3.19
N ARG A 282 4.55 7.07 3.95
CA ARG A 282 5.95 6.83 4.38
C ARG A 282 6.90 6.80 3.19
N ARG A 283 6.49 6.19 2.07
CA ARG A 283 7.35 6.03 0.89
C ARG A 283 7.64 7.36 0.20
N CYS A 284 6.74 8.33 0.30
CA CYS A 284 6.93 9.68 -0.22
C CYS A 284 7.89 10.51 0.64
N GLU A 285 8.06 10.16 1.92
CA GLU A 285 8.89 10.87 2.89
C GLU A 285 10.20 10.11 3.18
N THR A 286 10.91 9.72 2.13
CA THR A 286 12.20 9.00 2.23
C THR A 286 13.38 9.90 1.87
N GLY A 287 14.56 9.62 2.42
CA GLY A 287 15.79 10.38 2.16
C GLY A 287 16.54 10.77 3.45
N GLU A 288 17.71 11.38 3.28
CA GLU A 288 18.55 11.88 4.38
C GLU A 288 17.81 12.98 5.17
N GLY A 289 17.83 12.89 6.51
CA GLY A 289 17.18 13.87 7.39
C GLY A 289 15.68 13.65 7.58
N LYS A 290 15.12 12.57 7.02
CA LYS A 290 13.71 12.18 7.16
C LYS A 290 13.48 11.06 8.17
N GLU A 291 14.49 10.65 8.92
CA GLU A 291 14.47 9.47 9.79
C GLU A 291 13.37 9.57 10.86
N THR A 292 13.16 10.77 11.43
CA THR A 292 12.12 11.01 12.43
C THR A 292 10.71 10.92 11.83
N VAL A 293 10.50 11.48 10.64
CA VAL A 293 9.24 11.40 9.89
C VAL A 293 8.96 9.97 9.47
N MET A 294 9.98 9.26 8.99
CA MET A 294 9.88 7.84 8.69
C MET A 294 9.48 7.08 9.96
N ALA A 295 10.23 7.17 11.05
CA ALA A 295 9.89 6.51 12.33
C ALA A 295 8.45 6.82 12.79
N TYR A 296 7.99 8.06 12.58
CA TYR A 296 6.60 8.45 12.81
C TYR A 296 5.62 7.68 11.90
N LEU A 297 5.87 7.66 10.60
CA LEU A 297 5.07 7.00 9.56
C LEU A 297 5.27 5.47 9.48
N GLN A 298 6.03 4.86 10.39
CA GLN A 298 6.17 3.40 10.45
C GLN A 298 4.82 2.69 10.53
N ALA A 299 3.84 3.29 11.21
CA ALA A 299 2.48 2.78 11.31
C ALA A 299 1.78 2.64 9.93
N GLN A 300 2.15 3.42 8.92
CA GLN A 300 1.61 3.24 7.56
C GLN A 300 2.02 1.89 6.96
N VAL A 301 3.21 1.37 7.28
CA VAL A 301 3.64 0.04 6.83
C VAL A 301 2.76 -1.05 7.44
N SER A 302 2.29 -0.86 8.67
CA SER A 302 1.36 -1.80 9.30
C SER A 302 0.06 -1.97 8.50
N LEU A 303 -0.35 -0.97 7.71
CA LEU A 303 -1.56 -1.06 6.89
C LEU A 303 -1.44 -2.08 5.74
N PHE A 304 -0.21 -2.45 5.37
CA PHE A 304 0.10 -3.48 4.39
C PHE A 304 0.25 -4.86 5.03
N GLN A 305 0.20 -4.93 6.36
CA GLN A 305 0.46 -6.14 7.13
C GLN A 305 -0.87 -6.73 7.59
N PRO A 306 -1.38 -7.81 6.95
CA PRO A 306 -2.66 -8.42 7.30
C PRO A 306 -2.66 -8.91 8.74
N LEU A 307 -3.85 -8.98 9.33
CA LEU A 307 -4.07 -9.47 10.68
C LEU A 307 -5.26 -10.43 10.71
N PRO A 308 -5.19 -11.48 11.54
CA PRO A 308 -6.34 -12.31 11.84
C PRO A 308 -7.21 -11.64 12.90
N VAL A 309 -8.51 -11.63 12.69
CA VAL A 309 -9.51 -11.16 13.65
C VAL A 309 -10.51 -12.27 13.92
N ALA A 310 -11.00 -12.35 15.15
CA ALA A 310 -12.05 -13.28 15.55
C ALA A 310 -13.15 -12.53 16.31
N ARG A 311 -14.40 -12.97 16.14
CA ARG A 311 -15.52 -12.51 16.97
C ARG A 311 -15.33 -12.96 18.43
N VAL A 312 -15.71 -12.09 19.36
CA VAL A 312 -15.71 -12.41 20.78
C VAL A 312 -17.00 -13.18 21.10
N ILE A 313 -16.87 -14.46 21.45
CA ILE A 313 -18.00 -15.27 21.90
C ILE A 313 -18.22 -14.97 23.39
N PRO A 314 -19.36 -14.38 23.79
CA PRO A 314 -19.63 -14.10 25.20
C PRO A 314 -19.76 -15.43 25.97
N THR A 315 -18.90 -15.62 26.98
CA THR A 315 -19.01 -16.75 27.90
C THR A 315 -20.18 -16.49 28.86
N SER A 316 -21.30 -17.16 28.59
CA SER A 316 -22.59 -16.98 29.23
C SER A 316 -22.58 -17.31 30.73
N THR A 317 -22.90 -16.34 31.58
CA THR A 317 -23.54 -16.59 32.89
C THR A 317 -24.57 -15.52 33.28
N ASN A 318 -24.53 -14.31 32.70
CA ASN A 318 -25.46 -13.23 33.04
C ASN A 318 -26.27 -12.80 31.80
N HIS A 319 -27.35 -13.54 31.56
CA HIS A 319 -28.26 -13.41 30.42
C HIS A 319 -29.25 -12.26 30.60
N SER A 320 -29.30 -11.33 29.62
CA SER A 320 -30.55 -10.76 29.04
C SER A 320 -30.32 -9.41 28.36
N GLN A 321 -29.45 -8.52 28.89
CA GLN A 321 -29.24 -7.18 28.29
C GLN A 321 -27.83 -6.94 27.75
N LYS A 322 -26.85 -7.76 28.15
CA LYS A 322 -25.45 -7.63 27.67
C LYS A 322 -25.20 -8.32 26.32
N GLU A 323 -26.17 -9.08 25.81
CA GLU A 323 -26.00 -9.92 24.62
C GLU A 323 -25.95 -9.13 23.32
N GLU A 324 -26.78 -8.10 23.14
CA GLU A 324 -26.84 -7.37 21.87
C GLU A 324 -25.56 -6.57 21.62
N LYS A 325 -25.01 -5.91 22.66
CA LYS A 325 -23.74 -5.17 22.56
C LYS A 325 -22.52 -6.08 22.37
N ALA A 326 -22.59 -7.33 22.84
CA ALA A 326 -21.52 -8.32 22.67
C ALA A 326 -21.47 -8.91 21.25
N LYS A 327 -22.59 -8.93 20.52
CA LYS A 327 -22.68 -9.56 19.17
C LYS A 327 -21.71 -8.97 18.14
N ASN A 328 -21.27 -7.73 18.33
CA ASN A 328 -20.42 -7.01 17.37
C ASN A 328 -19.00 -6.74 17.89
N GLN A 329 -18.58 -7.42 18.95
CA GLN A 329 -17.23 -7.24 19.51
C GLN A 329 -16.24 -8.20 18.85
N TYR A 330 -15.08 -7.66 18.46
CA TYR A 330 -14.03 -8.40 17.77
C TYR A 330 -12.71 -8.26 18.51
N ARG A 331 -11.82 -9.24 18.34
CA ARG A 331 -10.47 -9.26 18.93
C ARG A 331 -9.42 -9.67 17.90
N LEU A 332 -8.18 -9.30 18.15
CA LEU A 332 -7.05 -9.89 17.42
C LEU A 332 -6.96 -11.39 17.73
N ALA A 333 -6.58 -12.18 16.73
CA ALA A 333 -6.54 -13.63 16.80
C ALA A 333 -5.21 -14.21 16.27
N SER A 334 -5.00 -15.50 16.48
CA SER A 334 -4.08 -16.32 15.67
C SER A 334 -4.72 -16.66 14.34
N PRO A 335 -3.92 -16.97 13.30
CA PRO A 335 -4.45 -17.51 12.05
C PRO A 335 -5.40 -18.69 12.29
N ASP A 336 -5.04 -19.59 13.20
CA ASP A 336 -5.83 -20.79 13.52
C ASP A 336 -7.14 -20.49 14.26
N ASP A 337 -7.20 -19.39 15.01
CA ASP A 337 -8.39 -18.97 15.77
C ASP A 337 -9.27 -17.98 14.99
N SER A 338 -8.85 -17.57 13.79
CA SER A 338 -9.48 -16.48 13.06
C SER A 338 -10.76 -16.91 12.34
N ASP A 339 -11.71 -15.98 12.24
CA ASP A 339 -12.87 -16.19 11.38
C ASP A 339 -12.36 -16.26 9.92
N MET A 340 -12.78 -17.26 9.15
CA MET A 340 -12.29 -17.45 7.76
C MET A 340 -12.40 -16.19 6.90
N ILE A 341 -13.40 -15.35 7.16
CA ILE A 341 -13.68 -14.11 6.42
C ILE A 341 -12.70 -12.98 6.81
N ALA A 342 -12.07 -13.08 7.98
CA ALA A 342 -11.24 -12.05 8.63
C ALA A 342 -9.82 -12.56 8.96
N ALA A 343 -9.35 -13.62 8.29
CA ALA A 343 -8.00 -14.17 8.46
C ALA A 343 -6.90 -13.19 7.98
N GLU A 344 -7.19 -12.41 6.93
CA GLU A 344 -6.27 -11.46 6.31
C GLU A 344 -6.92 -10.11 6.09
N THR A 345 -7.10 -9.36 7.19
CA THR A 345 -7.74 -8.05 7.15
C THR A 345 -6.88 -6.96 7.78
N ARG A 346 -7.27 -5.70 7.56
CA ARG A 346 -6.64 -4.53 8.19
C ARG A 346 -7.62 -3.42 8.54
N PHE A 347 -8.78 -3.39 7.89
CA PHE A 347 -9.80 -2.39 8.17
C PHE A 347 -11.11 -3.07 8.57
N GLN A 348 -11.74 -2.51 9.60
CA GLN A 348 -13.18 -2.70 9.80
C GLN A 348 -13.91 -1.74 8.85
N CYS A 349 -14.84 -2.28 8.08
CA CYS A 349 -15.69 -1.52 7.18
C CYS A 349 -17.08 -1.46 7.81
N ARG A 350 -17.44 -0.29 8.38
CA ARG A 350 -18.77 -0.10 8.96
C ARG A 350 -19.69 0.53 7.93
N PHE A 351 -20.63 -0.26 7.44
CA PHE A 351 -21.70 0.23 6.58
C PHE A 351 -22.87 0.72 7.42
N HIS A 352 -23.49 1.82 7.01
CA HIS A 352 -24.71 2.32 7.65
C HIS A 352 -25.56 3.10 6.66
N ARG A 353 -26.87 3.14 6.92
CA ARG A 353 -27.85 3.87 6.09
C ARG A 353 -28.65 4.83 6.96
N ASN A 354 -29.44 4.29 7.88
CA ASN A 354 -30.21 5.05 8.85
C ASN A 354 -29.57 4.99 10.24
N PRO A 355 -29.89 5.93 11.16
CA PRO A 355 -29.51 5.78 12.56
C PRO A 355 -30.00 4.45 13.13
N GLY A 356 -29.08 3.65 13.71
CA GLY A 356 -29.38 2.33 14.27
C GLY A 356 -29.21 1.15 13.28
N GLU A 357 -29.06 1.41 11.99
CA GLU A 357 -28.77 0.39 10.98
C GLU A 357 -27.28 0.39 10.65
N GLU A 358 -26.53 -0.52 11.26
CA GLU A 358 -25.09 -0.68 11.01
C GLU A 358 -24.69 -2.14 10.78
N TRP A 359 -23.74 -2.34 9.87
CA TRP A 359 -23.16 -3.63 9.54
C TRP A 359 -21.64 -3.51 9.53
N ILE A 360 -20.95 -4.48 10.14
CA ILE A 360 -19.48 -4.51 10.16
C ILE A 360 -19.03 -5.65 9.25
N THR A 361 -18.23 -5.31 8.25
CA THR A 361 -17.45 -6.28 7.47
C THR A 361 -15.96 -5.99 7.61
N PHE A 362 -15.13 -6.85 7.05
CA PHE A 362 -13.68 -6.75 7.13
C PHE A 362 -13.08 -6.59 5.74
N SER A 363 -12.08 -5.73 5.63
CA SER A 363 -11.41 -5.51 4.36
C SER A 363 -10.73 -6.76 3.85
N ARG A 364 -10.72 -6.96 2.53
CA ARG A 364 -9.94 -8.00 1.84
C ARG A 364 -8.90 -7.34 0.96
N PHE A 365 -7.66 -7.80 1.06
CA PHE A 365 -6.61 -7.36 0.13
C PHE A 365 -6.77 -8.05 -1.22
N ALA A 366 -6.37 -7.36 -2.29
CA ALA A 366 -6.30 -7.96 -3.62
C ALA A 366 -5.23 -9.08 -3.68
N PHE A 367 -4.21 -8.99 -2.83
CA PHE A 367 -3.16 -9.97 -2.62
C PHE A 367 -2.50 -9.73 -1.26
N ASN A 368 -1.85 -10.75 -0.70
CA ASN A 368 -1.09 -10.59 0.53
C ASN A 368 0.22 -9.82 0.26
N TYR A 369 0.29 -8.58 0.73
CA TYR A 369 1.45 -7.70 0.53
C TYR A 369 2.73 -8.24 1.18
N GLU A 370 2.64 -8.88 2.35
CA GLU A 370 3.81 -9.53 2.98
C GLU A 370 4.34 -10.68 2.13
N TYR A 371 3.44 -11.46 1.53
CA TYR A 371 3.83 -12.57 0.65
C TYR A 371 4.58 -12.06 -0.59
N VAL A 372 4.10 -10.96 -1.21
CA VAL A 372 4.76 -10.36 -2.37
C VAL A 372 6.19 -9.91 -2.02
N ILE A 373 6.37 -9.23 -0.88
CA ILE A 373 7.71 -8.80 -0.46
C ILE A 373 8.59 -10.00 -0.11
N TRP A 374 8.07 -10.96 0.65
CA TRP A 374 8.78 -12.18 1.04
C TRP A 374 9.32 -12.92 -0.20
N ARG A 375 8.48 -13.09 -1.22
CA ARG A 375 8.83 -13.78 -2.47
C ARG A 375 9.91 -13.02 -3.25
N LYS A 376 9.77 -11.71 -3.39
CA LYS A 376 10.69 -10.90 -4.21
C LYS A 376 12.05 -10.69 -3.55
N ARG A 377 12.10 -10.64 -2.23
CA ARG A 377 13.31 -10.29 -1.47
C ARG A 377 13.97 -11.47 -0.77
N GLY A 378 13.60 -12.70 -1.12
CA GLY A 378 14.23 -13.92 -0.64
C GLY A 378 14.08 -14.10 0.86
N ASN A 379 12.83 -14.20 1.32
CA ASN A 379 12.45 -14.46 2.71
C ASN A 379 12.70 -13.32 3.70
N ARG A 380 12.82 -12.08 3.20
CA ARG A 380 12.95 -10.89 4.05
C ARG A 380 11.57 -10.38 4.52
N PRO A 381 11.49 -9.82 5.73
CA PRO A 381 10.28 -9.16 6.21
C PRO A 381 9.97 -7.91 5.37
N MET A 382 8.72 -7.45 5.43
CA MET A 382 8.31 -6.19 4.80
C MET A 382 8.96 -4.96 5.46
N PHE A 383 9.29 -5.06 6.74
CA PHE A 383 9.83 -3.95 7.51
C PHE A 383 11.00 -4.40 8.40
N VAL A 384 12.07 -3.60 8.36
CA VAL A 384 13.22 -3.65 9.25
C VAL A 384 13.39 -2.31 9.95
N GLU A 385 13.82 -2.35 11.21
CA GLU A 385 13.99 -1.14 12.02
C GLU A 385 15.28 -0.38 11.70
N MET A 386 16.31 -1.10 11.24
CA MET A 386 17.61 -0.52 10.93
C MET A 386 17.83 -0.41 9.43
N GLY A 387 18.29 0.77 9.00
CA GLY A 387 18.63 1.09 7.62
C GLY A 387 17.46 1.60 6.80
N PRO A 388 17.71 1.99 5.54
CA PRO A 388 16.65 2.41 4.63
C PRO A 388 15.78 1.19 4.28
N ASP A 389 14.55 1.18 4.80
CA ASP A 389 13.52 0.19 4.46
C ASP A 389 12.82 0.51 3.12
N VAL A 390 13.28 1.56 2.43
CA VAL A 390 12.74 2.03 1.14
C VAL A 390 12.70 0.91 0.09
N ASP A 391 13.69 0.03 0.11
CA ASP A 391 13.77 -1.11 -0.80
C ASP A 391 12.82 -2.25 -0.42
N GLN A 392 12.34 -2.30 0.82
CA GLN A 392 11.49 -3.39 1.30
C GLN A 392 10.01 -3.14 1.04
N VAL A 393 9.58 -1.88 1.07
CA VAL A 393 8.18 -1.52 0.79
C VAL A 393 8.03 -1.16 -0.69
N GLU A 394 7.95 -2.19 -1.53
CA GLU A 394 7.96 -2.03 -2.98
C GLU A 394 6.70 -1.39 -3.57
N LEU A 395 5.58 -1.43 -2.87
CA LEU A 395 4.30 -0.89 -3.34
C LEU A 395 3.97 0.38 -2.56
N SER A 396 3.82 1.48 -3.28
CA SER A 396 3.33 2.75 -2.72
C SER A 396 1.83 2.70 -2.52
N GLN A 397 1.13 1.79 -3.19
CA GLN A 397 -0.33 1.73 -3.21
C GLN A 397 -0.86 0.57 -2.39
N LEU A 398 -1.82 0.91 -1.53
CA LEU A 398 -2.62 0.00 -0.74
C LEU A 398 -3.98 -0.17 -1.41
N LEU A 399 -4.24 -1.38 -1.88
CA LEU A 399 -5.47 -1.79 -2.54
C LEU A 399 -6.18 -2.77 -1.62
N PHE A 400 -7.41 -2.42 -1.25
CA PHE A 400 -8.26 -3.28 -0.44
C PHE A 400 -9.71 -3.06 -0.81
N SER A 401 -10.54 -4.06 -0.52
CA SER A 401 -11.97 -4.01 -0.76
C SER A 401 -12.74 -4.19 0.54
N CYS A 402 -13.83 -3.47 0.72
CA CYS A 402 -14.80 -3.68 1.78
C CYS A 402 -16.01 -4.41 1.19
N PRO A 403 -16.26 -5.69 1.55
CA PRO A 403 -17.45 -6.41 1.11
C PRO A 403 -18.72 -5.69 1.58
N ILE A 404 -19.66 -5.47 0.66
CA ILE A 404 -20.95 -4.83 0.94
C ILE A 404 -21.89 -5.91 1.53
N PRO A 405 -22.54 -5.65 2.68
CA PRO A 405 -23.56 -6.54 3.25
C PRO A 405 -24.70 -6.82 2.26
N ASP A 406 -25.23 -8.04 2.27
CA ASP A 406 -26.27 -8.47 1.32
C ASP A 406 -27.54 -7.60 1.42
N GLU A 407 -27.85 -7.12 2.63
CA GLU A 407 -28.99 -6.24 2.93
C GLU A 407 -28.89 -4.88 2.23
N LEU A 408 -27.68 -4.44 1.90
CA LEU A 408 -27.44 -3.15 1.24
C LEU A 408 -27.32 -3.26 -0.28
N LYS A 409 -27.13 -4.47 -0.83
CA LYS A 409 -26.97 -4.68 -2.29
C LYS A 409 -28.23 -4.36 -3.08
N THR A 410 -29.41 -4.42 -2.45
CA THR A 410 -30.70 -4.11 -3.09
C THR A 410 -31.07 -2.63 -3.01
N ALA A 411 -30.33 -1.83 -2.23
CA ALA A 411 -30.64 -0.42 -2.00
C ALA A 411 -30.30 0.41 -3.25
N LYS A 412 -31.26 0.60 -4.15
CA LYS A 412 -31.09 1.50 -5.31
C LYS A 412 -31.50 2.92 -4.94
N SER A 413 -30.60 3.87 -5.19
CA SER A 413 -30.90 5.31 -5.09
C SER A 413 -30.40 6.03 -6.33
N LEU A 414 -31.30 6.70 -7.04
CA LEU A 414 -30.94 7.47 -8.22
C LEU A 414 -30.30 8.80 -7.80
N GLY A 415 -29.00 8.96 -8.06
CA GLY A 415 -28.29 10.25 -7.90
C GLY A 415 -27.94 10.68 -6.47
N SER A 416 -28.26 9.87 -5.46
CA SER A 416 -27.87 10.09 -4.05
C SER A 416 -27.13 8.86 -3.51
N ALA A 417 -26.35 9.05 -2.43
CA ALA A 417 -25.70 7.94 -1.74
C ALA A 417 -26.74 6.91 -1.29
N SER A 418 -26.53 5.64 -1.68
CA SER A 418 -27.42 4.53 -1.31
C SER A 418 -27.26 4.19 0.16
N PHE A 419 -26.02 4.28 0.64
CA PHE A 419 -25.60 4.11 2.02
C PHE A 419 -24.20 4.74 2.18
N TRP A 420 -23.64 4.63 3.37
CA TRP A 420 -22.31 5.15 3.69
C TRP A 420 -21.43 4.05 4.27
N VAL A 421 -20.11 4.22 4.11
CA VAL A 421 -19.10 3.35 4.70
C VAL A 421 -18.11 4.16 5.54
N ASP A 422 -17.77 3.63 6.69
CA ASP A 422 -16.62 4.09 7.47
C ASP A 422 -15.48 3.09 7.30
N VAL A 423 -14.26 3.61 7.13
CA VAL A 423 -13.04 2.80 7.04
C VAL A 423 -12.22 3.01 8.30
N ILE A 424 -12.17 1.97 9.13
CA ILE A 424 -11.57 2.02 10.47
C ILE A 424 -10.31 1.15 10.49
N PRO A 425 -9.10 1.72 10.51
CA PRO A 425 -7.87 0.95 10.61
C PRO A 425 -7.77 0.16 11.93
N ILE A 426 -7.43 -1.12 11.81
CA ILE A 426 -7.08 -1.97 12.95
C ILE A 426 -5.65 -1.63 13.34
N ARG A 427 -5.48 -0.84 14.42
CA ARG A 427 -4.16 -0.39 14.87
C ARG A 427 -3.41 -1.51 15.57
N THR A 428 -2.25 -1.85 15.04
CA THR A 428 -1.23 -2.70 15.68
C THR A 428 0.14 -2.11 15.40
N PRO A 429 1.15 -2.37 16.25
CA PRO A 429 2.52 -2.07 15.90
C PRO A 429 2.89 -2.73 14.57
N THR A 430 3.77 -2.07 13.80
CA THR A 430 4.33 -2.66 12.59
C THR A 430 5.17 -3.87 12.95
N ARG A 431 4.91 -5.01 12.30
CA ARG A 431 5.70 -6.23 12.50
C ARG A 431 7.11 -6.00 11.99
N LYS A 432 8.08 -6.25 12.86
CA LYS A 432 9.52 -6.16 12.60
C LYS A 432 10.07 -7.58 12.48
N ASN A 433 10.84 -7.87 11.44
CA ASN A 433 11.63 -9.12 11.36
C ASN A 433 10.83 -10.43 11.41
N SER A 434 9.53 -10.39 11.13
CA SER A 434 8.63 -11.54 11.12
C SER A 434 7.54 -11.30 10.09
N VAL A 435 6.98 -12.37 9.54
CA VAL A 435 5.89 -12.29 8.56
C VAL A 435 4.71 -13.14 9.03
N LEU A 436 3.49 -12.71 8.67
CA LEU A 436 2.28 -13.49 8.89
C LEU A 436 1.91 -14.19 7.60
N LEU A 437 2.59 -15.30 7.32
CA LEU A 437 2.30 -16.17 6.18
C LEU A 437 1.92 -17.56 6.68
N SER A 438 0.99 -18.19 5.97
CA SER A 438 0.54 -19.56 6.22
C SER A 438 1.09 -20.51 5.17
N ALA A 439 0.96 -21.83 5.40
CA ALA A 439 1.33 -22.84 4.41
C ALA A 439 0.57 -22.69 3.07
N HIS A 440 -0.62 -22.08 3.08
CA HIS A 440 -1.36 -21.76 1.85
C HIS A 440 -0.64 -20.73 0.96
N HIS A 441 0.16 -19.84 1.57
CA HIS A 441 0.91 -18.83 0.82
C HIS A 441 2.19 -19.40 0.21
N THR A 442 2.98 -20.09 1.03
CA THR A 442 4.37 -20.44 0.69
C THR A 442 4.55 -21.92 0.36
N GLY A 443 3.54 -22.75 0.60
CA GLY A 443 3.65 -24.20 0.58
C GLY A 443 4.27 -24.77 1.87
N PRO A 444 4.05 -26.07 2.14
CA PRO A 444 4.48 -26.73 3.38
C PRO A 444 6.00 -26.86 3.51
N GLN A 445 6.75 -26.83 2.40
CA GLN A 445 8.21 -26.97 2.43
C GLN A 445 8.90 -25.69 2.91
N TYR A 446 8.35 -24.52 2.56
CA TYR A 446 8.96 -23.24 2.86
C TYR A 446 8.52 -22.66 4.20
N ILE A 447 7.33 -23.03 4.69
CA ILE A 447 6.79 -22.47 5.94
C ILE A 447 7.70 -22.72 7.15
N SER A 448 8.42 -23.84 7.18
CA SER A 448 9.39 -24.18 8.25
C SER A 448 10.62 -23.27 8.28
N GLN A 449 10.94 -22.62 7.15
CA GLN A 449 12.06 -21.69 7.03
C GLN A 449 11.66 -20.26 7.38
N ILE A 450 10.37 -20.00 7.55
CA ILE A 450 9.83 -18.68 7.79
C ILE A 450 9.80 -18.43 9.29
N ARG A 451 10.36 -17.29 9.71
CA ARG A 451 10.17 -16.79 11.07
C ARG A 451 8.73 -16.31 11.23
N ALA A 452 7.84 -17.24 11.56
CA ALA A 452 6.42 -17.01 11.69
C ALA A 452 6.13 -16.00 12.81
N PHE A 453 5.21 -15.08 12.53
CA PHE A 453 4.71 -14.14 13.52
C PHE A 453 3.75 -14.84 14.49
N ASN A 454 4.11 -14.88 15.77
CA ASN A 454 3.24 -15.41 16.83
C ASN A 454 2.32 -14.30 17.37
N SER A 455 1.12 -14.19 16.79
CA SER A 455 0.16 -13.16 17.18
C SER A 455 -0.32 -13.32 18.63
N SER A 456 -0.49 -14.54 19.14
CA SER A 456 -0.89 -14.78 20.53
C SER A 456 0.12 -14.23 21.54
N LYS A 457 1.42 -14.34 21.25
CA LYS A 457 2.49 -13.77 22.08
C LYS A 457 2.52 -12.24 22.02
N ILE A 458 2.30 -11.67 20.82
CA ILE A 458 2.46 -10.22 20.60
C ILE A 458 1.21 -9.44 20.98
N TYR A 459 0.03 -9.94 20.61
CA TYR A 459 -1.24 -9.28 20.82
C TYR A 459 -1.98 -9.81 22.06
N GLY A 460 -1.74 -11.06 22.45
CA GLY A 460 -2.53 -11.72 23.50
C GLY A 460 -3.88 -12.19 22.99
N LYS A 461 -4.56 -13.00 23.81
CA LYS A 461 -5.89 -13.56 23.50
C LYS A 461 -7.06 -12.60 23.75
N HIS A 462 -6.81 -11.49 24.44
CA HIS A 462 -7.84 -10.58 24.94
C HIS A 462 -7.74 -9.16 24.36
N HIS A 463 -6.99 -8.97 23.28
CA HIS A 463 -6.90 -7.66 22.62
C HIS A 463 -8.17 -7.37 21.83
N ILE A 464 -9.11 -6.73 22.49
CA ILE A 464 -10.39 -6.33 21.92
C ILE A 464 -10.20 -5.09 21.04
N LEU A 465 -10.78 -5.11 19.85
CA LEU A 465 -10.89 -3.94 18.99
C LEU A 465 -11.88 -2.94 19.62
N PRO A 466 -11.56 -1.63 19.60
CA PRO A 466 -12.49 -0.61 20.06
C PRO A 466 -13.75 -0.57 19.20
N SER A 467 -14.83 0.00 19.74
CA SER A 467 -16.02 0.25 18.96
C SER A 467 -15.70 1.17 17.77
N PRO A 468 -16.40 1.06 16.63
CA PRO A 468 -16.21 1.97 15.49
C PRO A 468 -16.28 3.46 15.84
N SER A 469 -17.16 3.85 16.77
CA SER A 469 -17.29 5.23 17.22
C SER A 469 -16.09 5.74 18.03
N ASP A 470 -15.41 4.84 18.73
CA ASP A 470 -14.27 5.15 19.61
C ASP A 470 -12.90 5.03 18.90
N ALA A 471 -12.89 4.77 17.59
CA ALA A 471 -11.68 4.57 16.82
C ALA A 471 -11.46 5.68 15.80
N GLY A 472 -10.19 6.04 15.56
CA GLY A 472 -9.84 6.90 14.44
C GLY A 472 -10.22 6.23 13.11
N ARG A 473 -10.83 7.00 12.19
CA ARG A 473 -11.45 6.47 10.97
C ARG A 473 -11.71 7.55 9.91
N TRP A 474 -11.90 7.10 8.67
CA TRP A 474 -12.72 7.81 7.71
C TRP A 474 -14.18 7.48 7.96
N ALA A 475 -15.05 8.47 8.07
CA ALA A 475 -16.46 8.29 8.36
C ALA A 475 -17.33 8.88 7.25
N ASN A 476 -18.48 8.23 7.05
CA ASN A 476 -19.56 8.64 6.16
C ASN A 476 -19.11 8.80 4.70
N LEU A 477 -18.24 7.92 4.19
CA LEU A 477 -17.90 7.92 2.76
C LEU A 477 -19.14 7.46 1.96
N PRO A 478 -19.70 8.32 1.07
CA PRO A 478 -20.92 7.98 0.35
C PRO A 478 -20.69 6.87 -0.67
N VAL A 479 -21.56 5.85 -0.67
CA VAL A 479 -21.52 4.75 -1.64
C VAL A 479 -22.73 4.84 -2.54
N CYS A 480 -22.50 4.87 -3.85
CA CYS A 480 -23.56 4.87 -4.86
C CYS A 480 -23.50 3.57 -5.63
N LEU A 481 -24.54 2.75 -5.51
CA LEU A 481 -24.65 1.54 -6.31
C LEU A 481 -24.97 1.90 -7.77
N PRO A 482 -24.42 1.17 -8.75
CA PRO A 482 -24.80 1.34 -10.15
C PRO A 482 -26.30 1.03 -10.34
N ASN A 483 -27.01 1.90 -11.07
CA ASN A 483 -28.47 1.77 -11.27
C ASN A 483 -28.84 0.56 -12.15
N GLU A 484 -27.98 0.26 -13.11
CA GLU A 484 -28.10 -0.86 -14.04
C GLU A 484 -26.79 -1.66 -14.03
N PRO A 485 -26.84 -2.99 -14.15
CA PRO A 485 -25.65 -3.77 -14.44
C PRO A 485 -25.03 -3.18 -15.72
N PRO A 486 -23.72 -2.88 -15.72
CA PRO A 486 -23.11 -2.18 -16.84
C PRO A 486 -23.37 -2.98 -18.14
N PRO A 487 -23.81 -2.31 -19.22
CA PRO A 487 -24.30 -2.99 -20.43
C PRO A 487 -23.21 -3.91 -20.98
N THR A 488 -23.40 -5.23 -20.81
CA THR A 488 -22.48 -6.31 -21.19
C THR A 488 -21.01 -5.88 -21.08
N SER A 489 -20.62 -5.54 -19.85
CA SER A 489 -19.32 -4.98 -19.51
C SER A 489 -18.20 -5.99 -19.70
N LYS A 490 -17.01 -5.50 -20.05
CA LYS A 490 -15.76 -6.27 -19.99
C LYS A 490 -15.72 -7.14 -18.72
N PRO A 491 -15.24 -8.39 -18.79
CA PRO A 491 -15.23 -9.31 -17.63
C PRO A 491 -14.37 -8.79 -16.47
N HIS A 492 -13.47 -7.86 -16.75
CA HIS A 492 -12.56 -7.27 -15.77
C HIS A 492 -12.52 -5.76 -15.94
N LEU A 493 -12.48 -5.05 -14.80
CA LEU A 493 -12.04 -3.66 -14.78
C LEU A 493 -10.51 -3.63 -14.75
N LEU A 494 -9.93 -2.85 -15.63
CA LEU A 494 -8.50 -2.60 -15.67
C LEU A 494 -8.20 -1.29 -14.96
N THR A 495 -7.43 -1.38 -13.88
CA THR A 495 -6.85 -0.22 -13.20
C THR A 495 -5.36 -0.19 -13.48
N ALA A 496 -4.85 0.93 -13.97
CA ALA A 496 -3.42 1.17 -14.09
C ALA A 496 -2.98 2.25 -13.11
N CYS A 497 -1.77 2.07 -12.61
CA CYS A 497 -1.17 2.94 -11.64
C CYS A 497 0.20 3.33 -12.17
N THR A 498 0.44 4.62 -12.31
CA THR A 498 1.67 5.13 -12.91
C THR A 498 2.24 6.25 -12.07
N TRP A 499 3.56 6.37 -12.08
CA TRP A 499 4.28 7.44 -11.43
C TRP A 499 5.30 7.99 -12.41
N ALA A 500 5.31 9.31 -12.56
CA ALA A 500 6.26 10.00 -13.40
C ALA A 500 6.87 11.15 -12.60
N SER A 501 8.19 11.28 -12.65
CA SER A 501 8.91 12.41 -12.06
C SER A 501 8.50 13.71 -12.74
N ALA A 502 8.38 14.82 -12.02
CA ALA A 502 8.07 16.12 -12.63
C ALA A 502 9.09 16.47 -13.74
N SER A 503 10.36 16.18 -13.48
CA SER A 503 11.44 16.26 -14.45
C SER A 503 12.47 15.17 -14.22
N TYR A 504 13.27 14.87 -15.23
CA TYR A 504 14.35 13.89 -15.11
C TYR A 504 15.53 14.26 -16.00
N ARG A 505 16.73 13.76 -15.65
CA ARG A 505 17.91 13.82 -16.50
C ARG A 505 18.19 12.44 -17.06
N ARG A 506 18.60 12.37 -18.32
CA ARG A 506 19.02 11.09 -18.93
C ARG A 506 20.48 10.83 -18.58
N ARG A 507 20.83 9.55 -18.36
CA ARG A 507 22.23 9.16 -18.18
C ARG A 507 23.02 9.55 -19.43
N GLY A 508 24.09 10.33 -19.26
CA GLY A 508 24.94 10.84 -20.35
C GLY A 508 24.53 12.20 -20.91
N ASP A 509 23.43 12.79 -20.42
CA ASP A 509 22.93 14.09 -20.86
C ASP A 509 22.64 14.95 -19.61
N GLU A 510 23.65 15.09 -18.75
CA GLU A 510 23.51 15.75 -17.45
C GLU A 510 23.18 17.24 -17.56
N ALA A 511 23.45 17.84 -18.73
CA ALA A 511 23.14 19.23 -19.01
C ALA A 511 21.65 19.46 -19.30
N PHE A 512 20.93 18.43 -19.77
CA PHE A 512 19.55 18.59 -20.21
C PHE A 512 18.56 18.02 -19.18
N LEU A 513 17.75 18.92 -18.63
CA LEU A 513 16.62 18.58 -17.77
C LEU A 513 15.35 18.49 -18.62
N PHE A 514 14.72 17.32 -18.65
CA PHE A 514 13.44 17.13 -19.34
C PHE A 514 12.29 17.50 -18.41
N GLU A 515 11.50 18.52 -18.77
CA GLU A 515 10.35 19.01 -17.99
C GLU A 515 9.00 18.70 -18.65
N ASP A 516 8.99 18.01 -19.80
CA ASP A 516 7.78 17.66 -20.55
C ASP A 516 7.04 16.42 -20.00
N THR A 517 7.46 15.91 -18.84
CA THR A 517 6.93 14.68 -18.25
C THR A 517 5.43 14.74 -17.99
N ALA A 518 4.89 15.90 -17.60
CA ALA A 518 3.46 16.07 -17.38
C ALA A 518 2.62 15.98 -18.67
N ALA A 519 3.18 16.37 -19.83
CA ALA A 519 2.52 16.20 -21.12
C ALA A 519 2.53 14.73 -21.55
N ARG A 520 3.69 14.06 -21.40
CA ARG A 520 3.84 12.62 -21.72
C ARG A 520 2.98 11.73 -20.83
N LEU A 521 2.85 12.06 -19.55
CA LEU A 521 1.97 11.33 -18.63
C LEU A 521 0.50 11.45 -19.07
N ARG A 522 0.06 12.63 -19.50
CA ARG A 522 -1.29 12.83 -20.05
C ARG A 522 -1.52 12.04 -21.32
N GLU A 523 -0.55 12.04 -22.24
CA GLU A 523 -0.61 11.24 -23.46
C GLU A 523 -0.69 9.74 -23.15
N TRP A 524 0.17 9.25 -22.25
CA TRP A 524 0.16 7.88 -21.77
C TRP A 524 -1.21 7.52 -21.18
N ALA A 525 -1.75 8.37 -20.31
CA ALA A 525 -3.05 8.13 -19.68
C ALA A 525 -4.18 8.10 -20.73
N TYR A 526 -4.19 9.06 -21.64
CA TYR A 526 -5.19 9.14 -22.71
C TYR A 526 -5.15 7.90 -23.60
N PHE A 527 -3.96 7.49 -24.05
CA PHE A 527 -3.78 6.28 -24.84
C PHE A 527 -4.34 5.06 -24.10
N HIS A 528 -3.96 4.84 -22.84
CA HIS A 528 -4.41 3.67 -22.08
C HIS A 528 -5.92 3.68 -21.80
N ARG A 529 -6.53 4.85 -21.61
CA ARG A 529 -8.00 4.97 -21.57
C ARG A 529 -8.64 4.51 -22.88
N LEU A 530 -8.07 4.88 -24.03
CA LEU A 530 -8.56 4.43 -25.35
C LEU A 530 -8.41 2.93 -25.57
N VAL A 531 -7.33 2.31 -25.08
CA VAL A 531 -7.15 0.84 -25.15
C VAL A 531 -8.07 0.09 -24.16
N GLY A 532 -8.81 0.83 -23.32
CA GLY A 532 -9.82 0.27 -22.44
C GLY A 532 -9.36 0.04 -21.02
N ILE A 533 -8.36 0.77 -20.52
CA ILE A 533 -8.10 0.88 -19.08
C ILE A 533 -9.17 1.76 -18.45
N ASP A 534 -9.87 1.23 -17.45
CA ASP A 534 -11.05 1.85 -16.85
C ASP A 534 -10.73 2.84 -15.74
N HIS A 535 -9.57 2.71 -15.08
CA HIS A 535 -9.08 3.67 -14.08
C HIS A 535 -7.56 3.86 -14.22
N ILE A 536 -7.09 5.12 -14.12
CA ILE A 536 -5.66 5.45 -14.14
C ILE A 536 -5.37 6.35 -12.95
N PHE A 537 -4.46 5.89 -12.10
CA PHE A 537 -3.96 6.60 -10.92
C PHE A 537 -2.54 7.10 -11.13
#